data_AF-A0A7V0J4D2-F1
#
_entry.id   AF-A0A7V0J4D2-F1
#
_cell.length_a   1.000
_cell.length_b   1.000
_cell.length_c   1.000
_cell.angle_alpha   90.00
_cell.angle_beta   90.00
_cell.angle_gamma   90.00
#
_symmetry.space_group_name_H-M   'P 1'
#
loop_
_entity.id
_entity.type
_entity.pdbx_description
1 polymer ?
#
loop_
_entity_poly.entity_id
_entity_poly.type
_entity_poly.pdbx_seq_one_letter_code
_entity_poly.pdbx_strand_id
1 'polypeptide(L)'
;MSVTTVQPGDVSSGDDRVPVAHVSDAEMREALTQIVECVAEAGYEAEVADFVPGLSWHIDIAAETEADATRASAALDECTARVAGVVDAYVEQNRLAPAEQVAFEDRVRECLEEQGVQLAEGRSLAASVPVSAGEQFSKCQAEALEHFR
;
A
#
# COMPACT_ATOMS: atom_id res chain seq x y z
N MET A 1 19.15 5.23 -3.28
CA MET A 1 17.82 5.43 -3.90
C MET A 1 16.88 4.47 -3.21
N SER A 2 15.68 4.89 -2.84
CA SER A 2 14.72 4.00 -2.15
C SER A 2 13.67 3.53 -3.14
N VAL A 3 13.37 2.24 -3.13
CA VAL A 3 12.19 1.70 -3.81
C VAL A 3 11.06 1.73 -2.80
N THR A 4 10.04 2.52 -3.09
CA THR A 4 8.83 2.65 -2.27
C THR A 4 7.67 2.05 -3.04
N THR A 5 7.07 1.01 -2.50
CA THR A 5 5.82 0.43 -3.04
C THR A 5 4.66 0.77 -2.11
N VAL A 6 3.59 1.28 -2.72
CA VAL A 6 2.32 1.60 -2.08
C VAL A 6 1.27 0.60 -2.58
N GLN A 7 0.61 -0.12 -1.68
CA GLN A 7 -0.63 -0.84 -2.01
C GLN A 7 -1.68 -0.59 -0.92
N PRO A 8 -2.99 -0.50 -1.27
CA PRO A 8 -3.66 -0.94 -2.49
C PRO A 8 -4.41 0.17 -3.29
N GLY A 9 -4.54 -0.08 -4.59
CA GLY A 9 -5.44 0.60 -5.52
C GLY A 9 -5.53 -0.23 -6.80
N ASP A 10 -6.74 -0.72 -7.08
CA ASP A 10 -7.20 -1.49 -8.26
C ASP A 10 -6.90 -3.01 -8.31
N VAL A 11 -7.94 -3.83 -8.12
CA VAL A 11 -8.32 -4.87 -9.10
C VAL A 11 -9.81 -5.28 -8.98
N SER A 12 -10.50 -5.06 -10.10
CA SER A 12 -11.45 -5.93 -10.81
C SER A 12 -12.52 -6.73 -10.03
N SER A 13 -13.78 -6.42 -10.37
CA SER A 13 -15.00 -7.13 -9.97
C SER A 13 -14.99 -8.61 -10.35
N GLY A 14 -15.18 -9.48 -9.37
CA GLY A 14 -15.49 -10.90 -9.54
C GLY A 14 -16.38 -11.37 -8.39
N ASP A 15 -17.69 -11.43 -8.64
CA ASP A 15 -18.71 -11.90 -7.73
C ASP A 15 -18.59 -13.43 -7.55
N ASP A 16 -18.03 -13.90 -6.43
CA ASP A 16 -18.30 -15.24 -5.86
C ASP A 16 -17.89 -15.23 -4.37
N ARG A 17 -18.89 -15.21 -3.46
CA ARG A 17 -18.65 -15.11 -2.02
C ARG A 17 -18.14 -16.43 -1.43
N VAL A 18 -16.84 -16.65 -1.53
CA VAL A 18 -16.12 -17.58 -0.64
C VAL A 18 -15.94 -16.89 0.72
N PRO A 19 -16.20 -17.57 1.86
CA PRO A 19 -15.90 -17.00 3.17
C PRO A 19 -14.40 -16.78 3.28
N VAL A 20 -13.98 -15.51 3.14
CA VAL A 20 -12.62 -15.07 3.40
C VAL A 20 -12.37 -15.27 4.89
N ALA A 21 -11.34 -16.04 5.25
CA ALA A 21 -10.92 -16.14 6.63
C ALA A 21 -10.60 -14.72 7.13
N HIS A 22 -11.19 -14.32 8.25
CA HIS A 22 -10.97 -12.99 8.81
C HIS A 22 -9.47 -12.85 9.15
N VAL A 23 -8.80 -11.86 8.55
CA VAL A 23 -7.41 -11.54 8.84
C VAL A 23 -7.38 -10.33 9.77
N SER A 24 -6.72 -10.49 10.92
CA SER A 24 -6.52 -9.41 11.88
C SER A 24 -5.37 -8.49 11.49
N ASP A 25 -5.35 -7.27 12.05
CA ASP A 25 -4.22 -6.34 11.87
C ASP A 25 -2.89 -6.93 12.35
N ALA A 26 -2.92 -7.82 13.35
CA ALA A 26 -1.74 -8.50 13.85
C ALA A 26 -1.20 -9.50 12.81
N GLU A 27 -2.08 -10.29 12.19
CA GLU A 27 -1.71 -11.22 11.12
C GLU A 27 -1.19 -10.48 9.89
N MET A 28 -1.80 -9.34 9.54
CA MET A 28 -1.29 -8.51 8.44
C MET A 28 0.08 -7.92 8.77
N ARG A 29 0.32 -7.42 10.00
CA ARG A 29 1.66 -6.96 10.43
C ARG A 29 2.69 -8.07 10.38
N GLU A 30 2.31 -9.28 10.78
CA GLU A 30 3.20 -10.45 10.70
C GLU A 30 3.53 -10.78 9.25
N ALA A 31 2.56 -10.74 8.34
CA ALA A 31 2.79 -10.93 6.91
C ALA A 31 3.75 -9.87 6.33
N LEU A 32 3.57 -8.59 6.68
CA LEU A 32 4.48 -7.52 6.27
C LEU A 32 5.90 -7.73 6.82
N THR A 33 6.02 -8.22 8.04
CA THR A 33 7.32 -8.57 8.65
C THR A 33 7.98 -9.71 7.89
N GLN A 34 7.24 -10.75 7.52
CA GLN A 34 7.75 -11.86 6.70
C GLN A 34 8.22 -11.40 5.31
N ILE A 35 7.55 -10.41 4.71
CA ILE A 35 8.02 -9.81 3.45
C ILE A 35 9.38 -9.15 3.67
N VAL A 36 9.52 -8.31 4.69
CA VAL A 36 10.78 -7.62 5.02
C VAL A 36 11.91 -8.60 5.30
N GLU A 37 11.66 -9.64 6.10
CA GLU A 37 12.64 -10.69 6.39
C GLU A 37 13.07 -11.42 5.10
N CYS A 38 12.13 -11.77 4.23
CA CYS A 38 12.42 -12.40 2.95
C CYS A 38 13.25 -11.50 2.01
N VAL A 39 12.95 -10.19 1.97
CA VAL A 39 13.74 -9.21 1.21
C VAL A 39 15.16 -9.08 1.78
N ALA A 40 15.30 -9.13 3.10
CA ALA A 40 16.59 -9.16 3.78
C ALA A 40 17.39 -10.43 3.47
N GLU A 41 16.75 -11.59 3.38
CA GLU A 41 17.39 -12.84 2.92
C GLU A 41 17.90 -12.74 1.48
N ALA A 42 17.22 -11.95 0.63
CA ALA A 42 17.66 -11.66 -0.73
C ALA A 42 18.83 -10.65 -0.79
N GLY A 43 19.26 -10.10 0.35
CA GLY A 43 20.42 -9.22 0.48
C GLY A 43 20.13 -7.73 0.45
N TYR A 44 18.86 -7.32 0.62
CA TYR A 44 18.47 -5.91 0.65
C TYR A 44 18.03 -5.48 2.05
N GLU A 45 18.44 -4.30 2.48
CA GLU A 45 17.89 -3.71 3.71
C GLU A 45 16.47 -3.21 3.42
N ALA A 46 15.50 -3.69 4.20
CA ALA A 46 14.10 -3.34 4.05
C ALA A 46 13.45 -3.10 5.41
N GLU A 47 12.43 -2.24 5.45
CA GLU A 47 11.63 -2.00 6.64
C GLU A 47 10.18 -1.67 6.27
N VAL A 48 9.25 -1.95 7.19
CA VAL A 48 7.87 -1.45 7.07
C VAL A 48 7.89 0.01 7.50
N ALA A 49 7.93 0.91 6.52
CA ALA A 49 7.96 2.34 6.73
C ALA A 49 6.64 2.86 7.30
N ASP A 50 5.52 2.31 6.82
CA ASP A 50 4.19 2.66 7.33
C ASP A 50 3.19 1.51 7.17
N PHE A 51 2.20 1.48 8.05
CA PHE A 51 1.07 0.57 7.95
C PHE A 51 -0.18 1.23 8.53
N VAL A 52 -1.13 1.53 7.63
CA VAL A 52 -2.46 2.04 7.97
C VAL A 52 -3.45 0.86 7.87
N PRO A 53 -3.96 0.35 9.00
CA PRO A 53 -4.83 -0.83 9.01
C PRO A 53 -6.05 -0.67 8.11
N GLY A 54 -6.26 -1.67 7.26
CA GLY A 54 -7.34 -1.74 6.28
C GLY A 54 -7.21 -0.78 5.09
N LEU A 55 -6.08 -0.10 4.95
CA LEU A 55 -5.95 0.98 3.97
C LEU A 55 -4.71 0.93 3.14
N SER A 56 -3.52 0.89 3.74
CA SER A 56 -2.27 0.94 3.00
C SER A 56 -1.10 0.44 3.82
N TRP A 57 -0.05 0.02 3.14
CA TRP A 57 1.24 -0.27 3.73
C TRP A 57 2.35 0.19 2.81
N HIS A 58 3.47 0.56 3.43
CA HIS A 58 4.69 1.00 2.77
C HIS A 58 5.87 0.18 3.27
N ILE A 59 6.59 -0.41 2.33
CA ILE A 59 7.88 -1.06 2.58
C ILE A 59 8.93 -0.26 1.84
N ASP A 60 9.91 0.25 2.59
CA ASP A 60 11.07 0.91 2.02
C ASP A 60 12.19 -0.11 1.86
N ILE A 61 12.83 -0.11 0.69
CA ILE A 61 13.96 -0.97 0.38
C ILE A 61 15.14 -0.10 -0.06
N ALA A 62 16.29 -0.27 0.60
CA ALA A 62 17.52 0.43 0.27
C ALA A 62 18.15 -0.16 -1.00
N ALA A 63 18.34 0.68 -2.02
CA ALA A 63 19.04 0.32 -3.25
C ALA A 63 20.15 1.34 -3.59
N GLU A 64 21.35 0.86 -3.88
CA GLU A 64 22.50 1.73 -4.20
C GLU A 64 22.45 2.22 -5.64
N THR A 65 21.99 1.38 -6.58
CA THR A 65 21.88 1.70 -8.01
C THR A 65 20.47 1.44 -8.55
N GLU A 66 20.18 1.97 -9.75
CA GLU A 66 18.92 1.70 -10.46
C GLU A 66 18.75 0.21 -10.83
N ALA A 67 19.87 -0.47 -11.12
CA ALA A 67 19.88 -1.92 -11.33
C ALA A 67 19.57 -2.69 -10.04
N ASP A 68 20.02 -2.19 -8.89
CA ASP A 68 19.67 -2.76 -7.59
C ASP A 68 18.21 -2.51 -7.25
N ALA A 69 17.68 -1.32 -7.55
CA ALA A 69 16.27 -0.99 -7.36
C ALA A 69 15.35 -1.94 -8.14
N THR A 70 15.69 -2.24 -9.39
CA THR A 70 14.93 -3.21 -10.20
C THR A 70 14.95 -4.62 -9.59
N ARG A 71 16.11 -5.05 -9.09
CA ARG A 71 16.25 -6.37 -8.46
C ARG A 71 15.58 -6.44 -7.08
N ALA A 72 15.65 -5.36 -6.30
CA ALA A 72 14.95 -5.20 -5.03
C ALA A 72 13.44 -5.27 -5.22
N SER A 73 12.90 -4.63 -6.25
CA SER A 73 11.49 -4.72 -6.61
C SER A 73 11.09 -6.16 -6.97
N ALA A 74 11.91 -6.86 -7.76
CA ALA A 74 11.64 -8.26 -8.10
C ALA A 74 11.67 -9.19 -6.85
N ALA A 75 12.59 -8.94 -5.92
CA ALA A 75 12.63 -9.66 -4.65
C ALA A 75 11.39 -9.36 -3.79
N LEU A 76 10.94 -8.10 -3.73
CA LEU A 76 9.72 -7.71 -3.05
C LEU A 76 8.49 -8.43 -3.62
N ASP A 77 8.36 -8.51 -4.94
CA ASP A 77 7.25 -9.20 -5.60
C ASP A 77 7.24 -10.70 -5.25
N GLU A 78 8.41 -11.36 -5.28
CA GLU A 78 8.54 -12.76 -4.88
C GLU A 78 8.16 -12.98 -3.40
N CYS A 79 8.64 -12.11 -2.52
CA CYS A 79 8.37 -12.20 -1.09
C CYS A 79 6.89 -11.91 -0.77
N THR A 80 6.28 -10.94 -1.44
CA THR A 80 4.85 -10.64 -1.33
C THR A 80 4.01 -11.82 -1.78
N ALA A 81 4.41 -12.52 -2.85
CA ALA A 81 3.71 -13.71 -3.34
C ALA A 81 3.65 -14.85 -2.29
N ARG A 82 4.59 -14.92 -1.35
CA ARG A 82 4.60 -15.93 -0.27
C ARG A 82 3.49 -15.71 0.76
N VAL A 83 3.09 -14.46 0.95
CA VAL A 83 2.03 -14.06 1.90
C VAL A 83 0.77 -13.55 1.21
N ALA A 84 0.67 -13.69 -0.12
CA ALA A 84 -0.41 -13.16 -0.93
C ALA A 84 -1.80 -13.56 -0.41
N GLY A 85 -1.97 -14.79 0.07
CA GLY A 85 -3.25 -15.23 0.64
C GLY A 85 -3.70 -14.41 1.87
N VAL A 86 -2.77 -13.94 2.71
CA VAL A 86 -3.06 -13.08 3.87
C VAL A 86 -3.32 -11.65 3.40
N VAL A 87 -2.49 -11.14 2.51
CA VAL A 87 -2.60 -9.78 1.95
C VAL A 87 -3.92 -9.60 1.20
N ASP A 88 -4.25 -10.51 0.28
CA ASP A 88 -5.46 -10.46 -0.54
C ASP A 88 -6.72 -10.56 0.33
N ALA A 89 -6.72 -11.47 1.32
CA ALA A 89 -7.82 -11.61 2.27
C ALA A 89 -8.02 -10.34 3.12
N TYR A 90 -6.92 -9.74 3.59
CA TYR A 90 -6.97 -8.50 4.37
C TYR A 90 -7.45 -7.31 3.53
N VAL A 91 -7.02 -7.19 2.28
CA VAL A 91 -7.46 -6.14 1.35
C VAL A 91 -8.95 -6.28 1.04
N GLU A 92 -9.40 -7.47 0.65
CA GLU A 92 -10.82 -7.70 0.33
C GLU A 92 -11.71 -7.49 1.55
N GLN A 93 -11.26 -7.88 2.75
CA GLN A 93 -11.98 -7.64 4.00
C GLN A 93 -12.17 -6.15 4.31
N ASN A 94 -11.18 -5.31 4.02
CA ASN A 94 -11.20 -3.88 4.34
C ASN A 94 -11.58 -3.00 3.14
N ARG A 95 -12.00 -3.62 2.03
CA ARG A 95 -12.39 -2.92 0.82
C ARG A 95 -13.62 -2.05 1.09
N LEU A 96 -13.48 -0.75 0.85
CA LEU A 96 -14.60 0.19 0.89
C LEU A 96 -15.60 -0.11 -0.24
N ALA A 97 -16.89 0.16 -0.01
CA ALA A 97 -17.86 0.08 -1.10
C ALA A 97 -17.47 1.06 -2.22
N PRO A 98 -17.81 0.81 -3.49
CA PRO A 98 -17.36 1.66 -4.61
C PRO A 98 -17.67 3.16 -4.45
N ALA A 99 -18.82 3.51 -3.85
CA ALA A 99 -19.18 4.90 -3.59
C ALA A 99 -18.36 5.52 -2.43
N GLU A 100 -18.03 4.72 -1.41
CA GLU A 100 -17.18 5.12 -0.29
C GLU A 100 -15.73 5.26 -0.72
N GLN A 101 -15.26 4.38 -1.62
CA GLN A 101 -13.93 4.46 -2.21
C GLN A 101 -13.72 5.78 -2.97
N VAL A 102 -14.69 6.19 -3.80
CA VAL A 102 -14.61 7.47 -4.52
C VAL A 102 -14.59 8.65 -3.54
N ALA A 103 -15.49 8.64 -2.54
CA ALA A 103 -15.53 9.69 -1.53
C ALA A 103 -14.24 9.74 -0.68
N PHE A 104 -13.66 8.59 -0.38
CA PHE A 104 -12.38 8.46 0.30
C PHE A 104 -11.25 9.06 -0.55
N GLU A 105 -11.14 8.67 -1.82
CA GLU A 105 -10.11 9.20 -2.72
C GLU A 105 -10.23 10.71 -2.94
N ASP A 106 -11.46 11.23 -3.05
CA ASP A 106 -11.69 12.67 -3.16
C ASP A 106 -11.25 13.40 -1.88
N ARG A 107 -11.49 12.83 -0.70
CA ARG A 107 -11.00 13.41 0.57
C ARG A 107 -9.49 13.41 0.69
N VAL A 108 -8.84 12.32 0.28
CA VAL A 108 -7.38 12.25 0.27
C VAL A 108 -6.81 13.26 -0.73
N ARG A 109 -7.46 13.43 -1.90
CA ARG A 109 -7.08 14.46 -2.88
C ARG A 109 -7.19 15.87 -2.30
N GLU A 110 -8.32 16.21 -1.68
CA GLU A 110 -8.52 17.51 -1.02
C GLU A 110 -7.43 17.79 0.02
N CYS A 111 -7.14 16.82 0.89
CA CYS A 111 -6.10 16.95 1.92
C CYS A 111 -4.70 17.18 1.33
N LEU A 112 -4.35 16.49 0.24
CA LEU A 112 -3.07 16.66 -0.45
C LEU A 112 -2.94 18.05 -1.10
N GLU A 113 -4.02 18.51 -1.75
CA GLU A 113 -4.07 19.83 -2.36
C GLU A 113 -3.98 20.95 -1.31
N GLU A 114 -4.64 20.80 -0.16
CA GLU A 114 -4.52 21.71 0.99
C GLU A 114 -3.08 21.77 1.55
N GLN A 115 -2.34 20.66 1.46
CA GLN A 115 -0.92 20.59 1.83
C GLN A 115 0.02 21.08 0.71
N GLY A 116 -0.52 21.52 -0.43
CA GLY A 116 0.26 22.06 -1.55
C GLY A 116 0.91 20.99 -2.44
N VAL A 117 0.50 19.73 -2.34
CA VAL A 117 0.97 18.64 -3.20
C VAL A 117 0.32 18.77 -4.57
N GLN A 118 1.13 18.84 -5.62
CA GLN A 118 0.62 18.84 -7.00
C GLN A 118 0.42 17.40 -7.48
N LEU A 119 -0.81 17.07 -7.83
CA LEU A 119 -1.19 15.76 -8.34
C LEU A 119 -1.19 15.76 -9.86
N ALA A 120 -0.71 14.67 -10.46
CA ALA A 120 -0.78 14.51 -11.92
C ALA A 120 -2.24 14.33 -12.38
N GLU A 121 -2.68 15.11 -13.36
CA GLU A 121 -4.04 14.99 -13.90
C GLU A 121 -4.25 13.67 -14.66
N GLY A 122 -5.44 13.06 -14.48
CA GLY A 122 -5.90 11.94 -15.32
C GLY A 122 -5.37 10.55 -14.95
N ARG A 123 -4.84 10.35 -13.74
CA ARG A 123 -4.42 9.03 -13.22
C ARG A 123 -5.16 8.69 -11.92
N SER A 124 -5.08 7.43 -11.49
CA SER A 124 -5.54 7.03 -10.15
C SER A 124 -4.79 7.83 -9.09
N LEU A 125 -5.40 8.04 -7.92
CA LEU A 125 -4.82 8.87 -6.88
C LEU A 125 -3.41 8.38 -6.49
N ALA A 126 -3.23 7.07 -6.26
CA ALA A 126 -1.95 6.46 -5.95
C ALA A 126 -0.88 6.68 -7.04
N ALA A 127 -1.27 6.71 -8.31
CA ALA A 127 -0.36 6.97 -9.44
C ALA A 127 -0.11 8.46 -9.71
N SER A 128 -0.85 9.35 -9.04
CA SER A 128 -0.79 10.80 -9.21
C SER A 128 0.07 11.48 -8.15
N VAL A 129 0.32 10.79 -7.02
CA VAL A 129 1.12 11.28 -5.90
C VAL A 129 2.60 11.19 -6.25
N PRO A 130 3.37 12.30 -6.17
CA PRO A 130 4.81 12.24 -6.36
C PRO A 130 5.47 11.42 -5.24
N VAL A 131 6.51 10.66 -5.55
CA VAL A 131 7.25 9.83 -4.58
C VAL A 131 7.71 10.63 -3.36
N SER A 132 8.08 11.90 -3.56
CA SER A 132 8.48 12.82 -2.49
C SER A 132 7.36 13.19 -1.50
N ALA A 133 6.10 12.87 -1.83
CA ALA A 133 4.93 13.18 -1.01
C ALA A 133 4.32 11.94 -0.32
N GLY A 134 5.04 10.81 -0.25
CA GLY A 134 4.55 9.58 0.37
C GLY A 134 4.11 9.75 1.83
N GLU A 135 4.83 10.56 2.62
CA GLU A 135 4.46 10.84 4.01
C GLU A 135 3.14 11.64 4.10
N GLN A 136 2.99 12.70 3.29
CA GLN A 136 1.74 13.48 3.26
C GLN A 136 0.56 12.63 2.78
N PHE A 137 0.80 11.76 1.80
CA PHE A 137 -0.20 10.84 1.30
C PHE A 137 -0.69 9.87 2.36
N SER A 138 0.22 9.23 3.08
CA SER A 138 -0.11 8.32 4.18
C SER A 138 -0.93 9.02 5.26
N LYS A 139 -0.53 10.24 5.62
CA LYS A 139 -1.26 11.06 6.60
C LYS A 139 -2.67 11.41 6.11
N CYS A 140 -2.81 11.86 4.87
CA CYS A 140 -4.12 12.19 4.30
C CYS A 140 -5.03 10.97 4.18
N GLN A 141 -4.48 9.79 3.86
CA GLN A 141 -5.23 8.53 3.88
C GLN A 141 -5.74 8.21 5.28
N ALA A 142 -4.90 8.36 6.31
CA ALA A 142 -5.30 8.13 7.70
C ALA A 142 -6.42 9.10 8.14
N GLU A 143 -6.28 10.40 7.85
CA GLU A 143 -7.30 11.42 8.17
C GLU A 143 -8.62 11.17 7.42
N ALA A 144 -8.56 10.86 6.12
CA ALA A 144 -9.75 10.57 5.33
C ALA A 144 -10.52 9.37 5.89
N LEU A 145 -9.82 8.36 6.42
CA LEU A 145 -10.45 7.16 6.98
C LEU A 145 -11.25 7.42 8.26
N GLU A 146 -10.85 8.40 9.07
CA GLU A 146 -11.60 8.78 10.28
C GLU A 146 -13.04 9.24 9.95
N HIS A 147 -13.31 9.61 8.69
CA HIS A 147 -14.65 9.98 8.23
C HIS A 147 -15.54 8.80 7.83
N PHE A 148 -14.97 7.60 7.65
CA PHE A 148 -15.69 6.40 7.20
C PHE A 148 -15.75 5.29 8.26
N ARG A 149 -15.20 5.53 9.46
CA ARG A 149 -15.26 4.65 10.64
C ARG A 149 -16.19 5.22 11.71
#